data_AF-A0A8T0A471-F1
#
_entry.id   AF-A0A8T0A471-F1
#
_cell.length_a   1.000
_cell.length_b   1.000
_cell.length_c   1.000
_cell.angle_alpha   90.00
_cell.angle_beta   90.00
_cell.angle_gamma   90.00
#
_symmetry.space_group_name_H-M   'P 1'
#
loop_
_entity.id
_entity.type
_entity.pdbx_description
1 polymer ?
#
loop_
_entity_poly.entity_id
_entity_poly.type
_entity_poly.pdbx_seq_one_letter_code
_entity_poly.pdbx_strand_id
1 'polypeptide(L)'
;MKLLSESTSCLLFLFLLVELPVLAMSHPAPGRNHKDVLTMLFQKMRQLNIVVQGVTHHFDNSLPSKHNLTSLPSLHFSRKDLVAEKANSTINQLSSGLHLYKLHFDWLLYWYNQSGLASNQIKEISEEIQSIIMLVQRQTDTPAQNTSLSLPTLTSAWEIYGTSAVIHKKLLVFSDLYIRALWVLKSYAKTEAMRTTEDTCKLNEDRFSTKQQRN
;
A
#
# COMPACT_ATOMS: atom_id res chain seq x y z
N MET A 1 67.67 -19.61 -29.09
CA MET A 1 67.01 -18.74 -28.09
C MET A 1 65.51 -18.80 -28.36
N LYS A 2 64.76 -19.46 -27.47
CA LYS A 2 63.29 -19.58 -27.51
C LYS A 2 62.77 -18.98 -26.20
N LEU A 3 62.32 -17.75 -26.23
CA LEU A 3 61.63 -17.09 -25.12
C LEU A 3 60.58 -16.19 -25.75
N LEU A 4 59.41 -16.09 -25.10
CA LEU A 4 58.21 -15.31 -25.49
C LEU A 4 57.12 -16.12 -26.20
N SER A 5 56.60 -17.18 -25.57
CA SER A 5 55.30 -17.75 -25.98
C SER A 5 54.53 -18.39 -24.82
N GLU A 6 54.60 -17.80 -23.62
CA GLU A 6 53.73 -18.25 -22.50
C GLU A 6 53.01 -17.10 -21.76
N SER A 7 53.43 -15.84 -21.91
CA SER A 7 52.81 -14.72 -21.16
C SER A 7 51.51 -14.15 -21.77
N THR A 8 51.20 -14.41 -23.03
CA THR A 8 49.99 -13.85 -23.68
C THR A 8 48.71 -14.57 -23.28
N SER A 9 48.77 -15.86 -22.91
CA SER A 9 47.59 -16.64 -22.54
C SER A 9 47.02 -16.22 -21.17
N CYS A 10 47.90 -15.93 -20.20
CA CYS A 10 47.49 -15.46 -18.87
C CYS A 10 46.89 -14.04 -18.89
N LEU A 11 47.36 -13.17 -19.80
CA LEU A 11 46.87 -11.80 -19.90
C LEU A 11 45.45 -11.72 -20.49
N LEU A 12 45.11 -12.59 -21.44
CA LEU A 12 43.75 -12.68 -21.99
C LEU A 12 42.75 -13.18 -20.95
N PHE A 13 43.15 -14.13 -20.10
CA PHE A 13 42.29 -14.65 -19.02
C PHE A 13 41.99 -13.57 -17.97
N LEU A 14 42.98 -12.73 -17.64
CA LEU A 14 42.80 -11.61 -16.71
C LEU A 14 41.94 -10.49 -17.30
N PHE A 15 42.02 -10.23 -18.61
CA PHE A 15 41.13 -9.27 -19.28
C PHE A 15 39.67 -9.75 -19.34
N LEU A 16 39.45 -11.06 -19.55
CA LEU A 16 38.09 -11.63 -19.56
C LEU A 16 37.41 -11.54 -18.18
N LEU A 17 38.18 -11.67 -17.09
CA LEU A 17 37.69 -11.55 -15.71
C LEU A 17 37.34 -10.11 -15.30
N VAL A 18 37.91 -9.11 -15.98
CA VAL A 18 37.65 -7.69 -15.71
C VAL A 18 36.42 -7.15 -16.46
N GLU A 19 35.99 -7.77 -17.56
CA GLU A 19 34.76 -7.37 -18.27
C GLU A 19 33.47 -8.00 -17.75
N LEU A 20 33.56 -9.05 -16.92
CA LEU A 20 32.39 -9.73 -16.35
C LEU A 20 31.59 -8.98 -15.24
N PRO A 21 32.02 -7.86 -14.61
CA PRO A 21 31.19 -7.21 -13.60
C PRO A 21 30.03 -6.38 -14.16
N VAL A 22 29.99 -6.08 -15.46
CA VAL A 22 28.98 -5.15 -16.02
C VAL A 22 27.73 -5.87 -16.55
N LEU A 23 27.84 -7.16 -16.90
CA LEU A 23 26.69 -7.96 -17.36
C LEU A 23 26.03 -8.79 -16.27
N ALA A 24 26.63 -8.90 -15.08
CA ALA A 24 26.05 -9.64 -13.95
C ALA A 24 25.12 -8.79 -13.05
N MET A 25 24.92 -7.50 -13.35
CA MET A 25 23.96 -6.62 -12.68
C MET A 25 22.68 -6.36 -13.48
N SER A 26 22.36 -7.18 -14.48
CA SER A 26 20.98 -7.33 -14.94
C SER A 26 20.32 -8.47 -14.18
N HIS A 27 20.32 -8.39 -12.84
CA HIS A 27 19.27 -9.09 -12.11
C HIS A 27 17.96 -8.53 -12.66
N PRO A 28 17.07 -9.34 -13.25
CA PRO A 28 15.74 -8.83 -13.55
C PRO A 28 15.21 -8.39 -12.20
N ALA A 29 15.01 -7.07 -12.03
CA ALA A 29 14.33 -6.55 -10.87
C ALA A 29 13.11 -7.44 -10.70
N PRO A 30 12.99 -8.21 -9.60
CA PRO A 30 11.96 -9.23 -9.50
C PRO A 30 10.65 -8.51 -9.79
N GLY A 31 10.00 -8.88 -10.90
CA GLY A 31 8.76 -8.25 -11.33
C GLY A 31 7.85 -8.32 -10.13
N ARG A 32 7.64 -7.17 -9.47
CA ARG A 32 7.04 -7.12 -8.13
C ARG A 32 5.67 -7.76 -8.26
N ASN A 33 5.52 -8.94 -7.68
CA ASN A 33 4.32 -9.72 -7.89
C ASN A 33 3.18 -8.96 -7.23
N HIS A 34 2.07 -8.75 -7.92
CA HIS A 34 0.92 -7.98 -7.43
C HIS A 34 0.43 -8.49 -6.05
N LYS A 35 0.65 -9.79 -5.79
CA LYS A 35 0.41 -10.47 -4.51
C LYS A 35 1.26 -9.94 -3.34
N ASP A 36 2.50 -9.54 -3.60
CA ASP A 36 3.41 -8.99 -2.59
C ASP A 36 2.96 -7.59 -2.19
N VAL A 37 2.46 -6.82 -3.15
CA VAL A 37 1.91 -5.47 -2.94
C VAL A 37 0.65 -5.51 -2.07
N LEU A 38 -0.32 -6.36 -2.41
CA LEU A 38 -1.53 -6.53 -1.60
C LEU A 38 -1.21 -6.99 -0.17
N THR A 39 -0.19 -7.84 -0.02
CA THR A 39 0.24 -8.31 1.30
C THR A 39 0.88 -7.19 2.12
N MET A 40 1.78 -6.39 1.53
CA MET A 40 2.37 -5.23 2.19
C MET A 40 1.31 -4.18 2.56
N LEU A 41 0.39 -3.86 1.65
CA LEU A 41 -0.70 -2.92 1.91
C LEU A 41 -1.60 -3.40 3.06
N PHE A 42 -1.94 -4.69 3.07
CA PHE A 42 -2.72 -5.27 4.16
C PHE A 42 -2.01 -5.13 5.51
N GLN A 43 -0.71 -5.44 5.57
CA GLN A 43 0.08 -5.31 6.79
C GLN A 43 0.16 -3.86 7.26
N LYS A 44 0.41 -2.93 6.34
CA LYS A 44 0.49 -1.51 6.63
C LYS A 44 -0.84 -0.92 7.11
N MET A 45 -1.96 -1.31 6.50
CA MET A 45 -3.28 -0.92 6.97
C MET A 45 -3.60 -1.48 8.36
N ARG A 46 -3.17 -2.71 8.68
CA ARG A 46 -3.31 -3.25 10.05
C ARG A 46 -2.49 -2.45 11.06
N GLN A 47 -1.26 -2.09 10.71
CA GLN A 47 -0.41 -1.25 11.56
C GLN A 47 -1.09 0.09 11.83
N LEU A 48 -1.57 0.78 10.79
CA LEU A 48 -2.31 2.03 10.92
C LEU A 48 -3.54 1.87 11.84
N ASN A 49 -4.30 0.79 11.67
CA ASN A 49 -5.48 0.52 12.49
C ASN A 49 -5.11 0.36 13.97
N ILE A 50 -4.03 -0.36 14.30
CA ILE A 50 -3.54 -0.53 15.68
C ILE A 50 -3.16 0.82 16.30
N VAL A 51 -2.40 1.65 15.59
CA VAL A 51 -1.99 2.98 16.08
C VAL A 51 -3.21 3.85 16.35
N VAL A 52 -4.16 3.91 15.40
CA VAL A 52 -5.40 4.69 15.55
C VAL A 52 -6.29 4.14 16.67
N GLN A 53 -6.34 2.81 16.83
CA GLN A 53 -7.09 2.17 17.91
C GLN A 53 -6.54 2.58 19.29
N GLY A 54 -5.21 2.58 19.46
CA GLY A 54 -4.57 2.99 20.70
C GLY A 54 -4.97 4.41 21.16
N VAL A 55 -5.17 5.34 20.22
CA VAL A 55 -5.60 6.71 20.51
C VAL A 55 -7.11 6.79 20.76
N THR A 56 -7.91 6.04 20.00
CA THR A 56 -9.37 6.16 20.04
C THR A 56 -10.01 5.71 21.35
N HIS A 57 -9.36 4.81 22.09
CA HIS A 57 -9.81 4.38 23.42
C HIS A 57 -9.90 5.53 24.45
N HIS A 58 -9.18 6.63 24.22
CA HIS A 58 -9.17 7.80 25.11
C HIS A 58 -10.28 8.81 24.80
N PHE A 59 -11.02 8.64 23.70
CA PHE A 59 -12.11 9.55 23.34
C PHE A 59 -13.42 9.12 23.96
N ASP A 60 -14.18 10.09 24.48
CA ASP A 60 -15.52 9.84 24.97
C ASP A 60 -16.43 9.32 23.84
N ASN A 61 -17.17 8.24 24.12
CA ASN A 61 -18.16 7.67 23.22
C ASN A 61 -19.40 8.55 23.07
N SER A 62 -19.67 9.44 24.03
CA SER A 62 -20.79 10.39 24.03
C SER A 62 -20.61 11.56 23.06
N LEU A 63 -19.39 11.74 22.53
CA LEU A 63 -19.04 12.90 21.73
C LEU A 63 -19.87 12.93 20.42
N PRO A 64 -20.61 14.03 20.12
CA PRO A 64 -21.50 14.06 18.98
C PRO A 64 -20.75 13.84 17.66
N SER A 65 -21.27 12.91 16.85
CA SER A 65 -20.76 12.62 15.50
C SER A 65 -20.98 13.75 14.49
N LYS A 66 -21.81 14.75 14.85
CA LYS A 66 -22.07 15.97 14.07
C LYS A 66 -20.95 17.00 14.29
N HIS A 67 -19.78 16.73 13.73
CA HIS A 67 -18.85 17.78 13.34
C HIS A 67 -18.96 17.98 11.83
N ASN A 68 -18.99 19.24 11.37
CA ASN A 68 -19.10 19.65 9.95
C ASN A 68 -17.85 19.33 9.12
N LEU A 69 -17.32 18.11 9.22
CA LEU A 69 -16.28 17.60 8.34
C LEU A 69 -16.97 16.95 7.14
N THR A 70 -17.51 17.79 6.26
CA THR A 70 -18.17 17.39 4.99
C THR A 70 -17.18 16.78 4.00
N SER A 71 -15.89 17.04 4.19
CA SER A 71 -14.83 16.58 3.31
C SER A 71 -14.21 15.25 3.71
N LEU A 72 -14.59 14.62 4.83
CA LEU A 72 -14.11 13.28 5.14
C LEU A 72 -14.75 12.26 4.21
N PRO A 73 -14.04 11.17 3.82
CA PRO A 73 -14.59 10.21 2.86
C PRO A 73 -15.90 9.64 3.38
N SER A 74 -17.00 9.79 2.61
CA SER A 74 -18.24 9.07 2.90
C SER A 74 -18.04 7.61 2.49
N LEU A 75 -18.10 6.72 3.48
CA LEU A 75 -17.94 5.29 3.26
C LEU A 75 -19.24 4.72 2.68
N HIS A 76 -19.41 4.83 1.37
CA HIS A 76 -20.42 4.05 0.63
C HIS A 76 -19.76 2.79 0.06
N PHE A 77 -19.42 1.84 0.93
CA PHE A 77 -18.90 0.54 0.51
C PHE A 77 -19.92 -0.55 0.85
N SER A 78 -20.60 -1.10 -0.16
CA SER A 78 -21.34 -2.34 0.03
C SER A 78 -20.39 -3.52 -0.15
N ARG A 79 -20.53 -4.55 0.68
CA ARG A 79 -19.73 -5.78 0.59
C ARG A 79 -19.87 -6.49 -0.77
N LYS A 80 -20.95 -6.20 -1.51
CA LYS A 80 -21.21 -6.70 -2.86
C LYS A 80 -20.35 -6.02 -3.93
N ASP A 81 -19.97 -4.76 -3.70
CA ASP A 81 -19.18 -3.96 -4.65
C ASP A 81 -17.72 -4.46 -4.69
N LEU A 82 -17.22 -4.95 -3.54
CA LEU A 82 -15.87 -5.53 -3.38
C LEU A 82 -15.60 -6.80 -4.20
N VAL A 83 -16.66 -7.52 -4.61
CA VAL A 83 -16.52 -8.74 -5.44
C VAL A 83 -16.51 -8.39 -6.93
N ALA A 84 -17.14 -7.27 -7.31
CA ALA A 84 -17.28 -6.83 -8.70
C ALA A 84 -16.17 -5.84 -9.12
N GLU A 85 -15.60 -5.08 -8.19
CA GLU A 85 -14.56 -4.09 -8.51
C GLU A 85 -13.16 -4.71 -8.61
N LYS A 86 -12.51 -4.45 -9.75
CA LYS A 86 -11.12 -4.81 -10.04
C LYS A 86 -10.20 -4.27 -8.95
N ALA A 87 -9.21 -5.06 -8.50
CA ALA A 87 -8.27 -4.72 -7.43
C ALA A 87 -7.67 -3.30 -7.51
N ASN A 88 -7.40 -2.81 -8.73
CA ASN A 88 -6.89 -1.46 -8.96
C ASN A 88 -7.89 -0.36 -8.55
N SER A 89 -9.21 -0.56 -8.74
CA SER A 89 -10.24 0.40 -8.29
C SER A 89 -10.20 0.55 -6.77
N THR A 90 -10.18 -0.57 -6.05
CA THR A 90 -10.11 -0.58 -4.58
C THR A 90 -8.81 0.06 -4.07
N ILE A 91 -7.67 -0.23 -4.69
CA ILE A 91 -6.38 0.39 -4.31
C ILE A 91 -6.40 1.90 -4.57
N ASN A 92 -6.98 2.36 -5.69
CA ASN A 92 -7.11 3.77 -5.99
C ASN A 92 -8.03 4.50 -5.01
N GLN A 93 -9.18 3.91 -4.68
CA GLN A 93 -10.12 4.46 -3.70
C GLN A 93 -9.49 4.51 -2.29
N LEU A 94 -8.70 3.49 -1.92
CA LEU A 94 -7.90 3.50 -0.70
C LEU A 94 -6.93 4.69 -0.69
N SER A 95 -6.17 4.88 -1.77
CA SER A 95 -5.18 5.95 -1.88
C SER A 95 -5.82 7.33 -1.81
N SER A 96 -6.92 7.56 -2.54
CA SER A 96 -7.67 8.83 -2.50
C SER A 96 -8.23 9.10 -1.09
N GLY A 97 -8.79 8.08 -0.43
CA GLY A 97 -9.26 8.21 0.94
C GLY A 97 -8.14 8.56 1.92
N LEU A 98 -6.99 7.89 1.82
CA LEU A 98 -5.83 8.15 2.67
C LEU A 98 -5.22 9.54 2.42
N HIS A 99 -5.18 10.03 1.19
CA HIS A 99 -4.76 11.40 0.90
C HIS A 99 -5.63 12.42 1.64
N LEU A 100 -6.94 12.20 1.66
CA LEU A 100 -7.86 13.07 2.34
C LEU A 100 -7.65 13.04 3.87
N TYR A 101 -7.47 11.84 4.44
CA TYR A 101 -7.08 11.73 5.85
C TYR A 101 -5.74 12.39 6.14
N LYS A 102 -4.76 12.29 5.25
CA LYS A 102 -3.46 12.96 5.42
C LYS A 102 -3.63 14.47 5.59
N LEU A 103 -4.44 15.09 4.74
CA LEU A 103 -4.76 16.52 4.83
C LEU A 103 -5.43 16.88 6.16
N HIS A 104 -6.38 16.06 6.63
CA HIS A 104 -7.02 16.24 7.93
C HIS A 104 -6.04 16.10 9.10
N PHE A 105 -5.13 15.13 9.06
CA PHE A 105 -4.12 14.93 10.10
C PHE A 105 -3.06 16.02 10.11
N ASP A 106 -2.65 16.53 8.95
CA ASP A 106 -1.72 17.67 8.86
C ASP A 106 -2.34 18.95 9.42
N TRP A 107 -3.62 19.16 9.13
CA TRP A 107 -4.38 20.27 9.70
C TRP A 107 -4.59 20.13 11.22
N LEU A 108 -4.89 18.92 11.71
CA LEU A 108 -4.93 18.67 13.16
C LEU A 108 -3.57 18.92 13.81
N LEU A 109 -2.49 18.44 13.20
CA LEU A 109 -1.12 18.63 13.69
C LEU A 109 -0.79 20.11 13.81
N TYR A 110 -1.17 20.93 12.81
CA TYR A 110 -1.04 22.38 12.88
C TYR A 110 -1.71 22.95 14.14
N TRP A 111 -2.99 22.63 14.38
CA TRP A 111 -3.73 23.18 15.52
C TRP A 111 -3.24 22.69 16.88
N TYR A 112 -2.81 21.44 16.98
CA TYR A 112 -2.20 20.92 18.19
C TYR A 112 -0.90 21.66 18.52
N ASN A 113 -0.06 21.90 17.51
CA ASN A 113 1.19 22.65 17.68
C ASN A 113 0.92 24.12 18.07
N GLN A 114 -0.06 24.78 17.43
CA GLN A 114 -0.47 26.16 17.78
C GLN A 114 -1.00 26.26 19.22
N SER A 115 -1.65 25.22 19.72
CA SER A 115 -2.27 25.20 21.05
C SER A 115 -1.36 24.64 22.15
N GLY A 116 -0.11 24.29 21.83
CA GLY A 116 0.83 23.67 22.78
C GLY A 116 0.41 22.28 23.27
N LEU A 117 -0.46 21.58 22.53
CA LEU A 117 -0.94 20.25 22.87
C LEU A 117 0.04 19.17 22.39
N ALA A 118 0.12 18.05 23.11
CA ALA A 118 0.96 16.92 22.72
C ALA A 118 0.48 16.33 21.38
N SER A 119 1.35 16.38 20.36
CA SER A 119 0.99 16.03 18.98
C SER A 119 1.66 14.76 18.44
N ASN A 120 2.42 14.04 19.28
CA ASN A 120 3.20 12.86 18.88
C ASN A 120 2.36 11.78 18.19
N GLN A 121 1.18 11.46 18.74
CA GLN A 121 0.29 10.45 18.17
C GLN A 121 -0.29 10.87 16.82
N ILE A 122 -0.61 12.15 16.66
CA ILE A 122 -1.12 12.71 15.39
C ILE A 122 -0.04 12.64 14.32
N LYS A 123 1.19 12.99 14.70
CA LYS A 123 2.37 12.89 13.84
C LYS A 123 2.61 11.45 13.40
N GLU A 124 2.61 10.50 14.33
CA GLU A 124 2.80 9.07 14.04
C GLU A 124 1.74 8.55 13.05
N ILE A 125 0.46 8.87 13.28
CA ILE A 125 -0.62 8.48 12.37
C ILE A 125 -0.45 9.13 10.98
N SER A 126 -0.10 10.42 10.93
CA SER A 126 0.14 11.14 9.66
C SER A 126 1.30 10.51 8.85
N GLU A 127 2.38 10.12 9.53
CA GLU A 127 3.54 9.46 8.91
C GLU A 127 3.20 8.06 8.40
N GLU A 128 2.41 7.27 9.15
CA GLU A 128 1.98 5.95 8.70
C GLU A 128 1.04 6.04 7.49
N ILE A 129 0.10 6.99 7.49
CA ILE A 129 -0.74 7.30 6.32
C ILE A 129 0.12 7.63 5.09
N GLN A 130 1.12 8.51 5.26
CA GLN A 130 2.04 8.89 4.18
C GLN A 130 2.83 7.68 3.66
N SER A 131 3.27 6.79 4.54
CA SER A 131 3.97 5.56 4.17
C SER A 131 3.12 4.67 3.26
N ILE A 132 1.83 4.51 3.58
CA ILE A 132 0.88 3.73 2.78
C ILE A 132 0.65 4.39 1.42
N ILE A 133 0.42 5.70 1.39
CA ILE A 133 0.25 6.47 0.15
C ILE A 133 1.44 6.26 -0.78
N MET A 134 2.67 6.42 -0.27
CA MET A 134 3.89 6.21 -1.07
C MET A 134 4.01 4.76 -1.55
N LEU A 135 3.56 3.79 -0.76
CA LEU A 135 3.55 2.39 -1.17
C LEU A 135 2.60 2.18 -2.36
N VAL A 136 1.43 2.82 -2.37
CA VAL A 136 0.49 2.75 -3.51
C VAL A 136 1.05 3.47 -4.73
N GLN A 137 1.55 4.70 -4.58
CA GLN A 137 2.11 5.51 -5.67
C GLN A 137 3.31 4.85 -6.37
N ARG A 138 4.12 4.06 -5.66
CA ARG A 138 5.21 3.30 -6.30
C ARG A 138 4.72 2.15 -7.18
N GLN A 139 3.45 1.78 -7.09
CA GLN A 139 2.86 0.60 -7.73
C GLN A 139 1.84 0.99 -8.80
N THR A 140 1.27 2.18 -8.67
CA THR A 140 0.36 2.77 -9.64
C THR A 140 1.07 4.01 -10.20
N ASP A 141 1.21 4.13 -11.52
CA ASP A 141 1.69 5.36 -12.20
C ASP A 141 0.66 6.52 -12.08
N THR A 142 0.02 6.63 -10.92
CA THR A 142 -1.04 7.57 -10.64
C THR A 142 -0.40 8.82 -10.06
N PRO A 143 -0.55 9.99 -10.71
CA PRO A 143 -0.01 11.23 -10.20
C PRO A 143 -0.64 11.59 -8.85
N ALA A 144 0.13 12.31 -8.02
CA ALA A 144 -0.35 12.82 -6.74
C ALA A 144 -1.63 13.64 -6.93
N GLN A 145 -2.66 13.32 -6.16
CA GLN A 145 -3.93 14.07 -6.21
C GLN A 145 -3.78 15.36 -5.40
N ASN A 146 -3.93 16.49 -6.09
CA ASN A 146 -4.04 17.80 -5.44
C ASN A 146 -5.49 18.03 -5.01
N THR A 147 -5.86 17.54 -3.84
CA THR A 147 -7.17 17.82 -3.25
C THR A 147 -7.07 19.05 -2.36
N SER A 148 -7.75 20.13 -2.74
CA SER A 148 -7.90 21.32 -1.89
C SER A 148 -8.98 21.06 -0.84
N LEU A 149 -8.67 21.30 0.43
CA LEU A 149 -9.54 21.03 1.56
C LEU A 149 -9.93 22.34 2.24
N SER A 150 -11.21 22.70 2.23
CA SER A 150 -11.73 23.80 3.04
C SER A 150 -12.00 23.30 4.46
N LEU A 151 -11.05 23.55 5.36
CA LEU A 151 -11.16 23.15 6.76
C LEU A 151 -11.55 24.36 7.62
N PRO A 152 -12.42 24.19 8.62
CA PRO A 152 -12.78 25.28 9.51
C PRO A 152 -11.57 25.75 10.33
N THR A 153 -11.65 26.95 10.89
CA THR A 153 -10.71 27.38 11.93
C THR A 153 -11.12 26.76 13.26
N LEU A 154 -10.18 26.23 14.03
CA LEU A 154 -10.44 25.73 15.38
C LEU A 154 -10.06 26.82 16.39
N THR A 155 -11.00 27.22 17.23
CA THR A 155 -10.85 28.37 18.12
C THR A 155 -10.62 27.98 19.57
N SER A 156 -10.91 26.74 19.95
CA SER A 156 -10.75 26.25 21.32
C SER A 156 -10.14 24.85 21.40
N ALA A 157 -9.51 24.54 22.54
CA ALA A 157 -8.97 23.20 22.83
C ALA A 157 -10.08 22.13 22.83
N TRP A 158 -11.31 22.48 23.21
CA TRP A 158 -12.46 21.58 23.16
C TRP A 158 -12.86 21.24 21.72
N GLU A 159 -12.87 22.22 20.82
CA GLU A 159 -13.11 21.99 19.39
C GLU A 159 -12.00 21.13 18.76
N ILE A 160 -10.75 21.37 19.15
CA ILE A 160 -9.60 20.56 18.71
C ILE A 160 -9.76 19.11 19.18
N TYR A 161 -10.02 18.90 20.46
CA TYR A 161 -10.26 17.57 21.02
C TYR A 161 -11.44 16.87 20.32
N GLY A 162 -12.56 17.59 20.16
CA GLY A 162 -13.77 17.00 19.61
C GLY A 162 -13.64 16.65 18.12
N THR A 163 -13.02 17.54 17.35
CA THR A 163 -12.70 17.31 15.94
C THR A 163 -11.72 16.16 15.78
N SER A 164 -10.67 16.13 16.62
CA SER A 164 -9.67 15.05 16.65
C SER A 164 -10.33 13.70 16.89
N ALA A 165 -11.21 13.59 17.89
CA ALA A 165 -11.96 12.38 18.20
C ALA A 165 -12.77 11.87 17.00
N VAL A 166 -13.48 12.76 16.30
CA VAL A 166 -14.29 12.39 15.12
C VAL A 166 -13.41 11.90 13.97
N ILE A 167 -12.29 12.57 13.69
CA ILE A 167 -11.35 12.18 12.63
C ILE A 167 -10.76 10.81 12.92
N HIS A 168 -10.28 10.57 14.15
CA HIS A 168 -9.70 9.29 14.54
C HIS A 168 -10.72 8.16 14.47
N LYS A 169 -11.96 8.36 14.98
CA LYS A 169 -13.03 7.35 14.90
C LYS A 169 -13.37 7.01 13.45
N LYS A 170 -13.47 8.01 12.56
CA LYS A 170 -13.74 7.78 11.14
C LYS A 170 -12.58 7.06 10.44
N LEU A 171 -11.33 7.42 10.75
CA LEU A 171 -10.16 6.72 10.22
C LEU A 171 -10.11 5.26 10.69
N LEU A 172 -10.48 4.97 11.94
CA LEU A 172 -10.53 3.60 12.45
C LEU A 172 -11.50 2.73 11.64
N VAL A 173 -12.72 3.24 11.40
CA VAL A 173 -13.74 2.55 10.59
C VAL A 173 -13.27 2.39 9.15
N PHE A 174 -12.70 3.44 8.55
CA PHE A 174 -12.13 3.38 7.21
C PHE A 174 -11.05 2.29 7.11
N SER A 175 -10.11 2.26 8.05
CA SER A 175 -9.03 1.28 8.07
C SER A 175 -9.55 -0.15 8.23
N ASP A 176 -10.52 -0.40 9.11
CA ASP A 176 -11.13 -1.73 9.28
C ASP A 176 -11.78 -2.23 7.98
N LEU A 177 -12.55 -1.36 7.30
CA LEU A 177 -13.20 -1.70 6.04
C LEU A 177 -12.18 -2.08 4.95
N TYR A 178 -11.11 -1.29 4.81
CA TYR A 178 -10.10 -1.57 3.79
C TYR A 178 -9.20 -2.76 4.14
N ILE A 179 -8.97 -3.07 5.43
CA ILE A 179 -8.34 -4.33 5.84
C ILE A 179 -9.18 -5.52 5.34
N ARG A 180 -10.51 -5.47 5.51
CA ARG A 180 -11.42 -6.52 5.00
C ARG A 180 -11.39 -6.61 3.48
N ALA A 181 -11.45 -5.47 2.79
CA ALA A 181 -11.37 -5.41 1.33
C ALA A 181 -10.08 -6.05 0.80
N LEU A 182 -8.92 -5.65 1.36
CA LEU A 182 -7.61 -6.20 0.98
C LEU A 182 -7.51 -7.69 1.28
N TRP A 183 -8.11 -8.17 2.36
CA TRP A 183 -8.16 -9.60 2.68
C TRP A 183 -8.96 -10.41 1.65
N VAL A 184 -10.11 -9.88 1.19
CA VAL A 184 -10.91 -10.50 0.13
C VAL A 184 -10.12 -10.55 -1.18
N LEU A 185 -9.50 -9.44 -1.57
CA LEU A 185 -8.67 -9.37 -2.79
C LEU A 185 -7.50 -10.35 -2.74
N LYS A 186 -6.81 -10.45 -1.60
CA LYS A 186 -5.71 -11.40 -1.40
C LYS A 186 -6.19 -12.85 -1.51
N SER A 187 -7.37 -13.16 -0.98
CA SER A 187 -7.97 -14.49 -1.06
C SER A 187 -8.35 -14.83 -2.51
N TYR A 188 -8.95 -13.88 -3.23
CA TYR A 188 -9.30 -14.06 -4.65
C TYR A 188 -8.07 -14.29 -5.53
N ALA A 189 -7.02 -13.49 -5.36
CA ALA A 189 -5.77 -13.65 -6.09
C ALA A 189 -5.10 -15.01 -5.85
N LYS A 190 -5.26 -15.58 -4.65
CA LYS A 190 -4.77 -16.94 -4.34
C LYS A 190 -5.56 -18.01 -5.09
N THR A 191 -6.89 -17.90 -5.15
CA THR A 191 -7.76 -18.87 -5.84
C THR A 191 -7.54 -18.84 -7.36
N GLU A 192 -7.36 -17.67 -7.95
CA GLU A 192 -7.11 -17.55 -9.39
C GLU A 192 -5.75 -18.13 -9.80
N ALA A 193 -4.73 -17.95 -8.96
CA ALA A 193 -3.43 -18.58 -9.17
C ALA A 193 -3.50 -20.12 -9.11
N MET A 194 -4.43 -20.69 -8.34
CA MET A 194 -4.62 -22.15 -8.28
C MET A 194 -5.35 -22.70 -9.51
N ARG A 195 -6.36 -21.99 -10.05
CA ARG A 195 -7.04 -22.41 -11.29
C ARG A 195 -6.10 -22.40 -12.50
N THR A 196 -5.32 -21.32 -12.63
CA THR A 196 -4.38 -21.17 -13.75
C THR A 196 -3.30 -22.26 -13.75
N THR A 197 -2.87 -22.75 -12.59
CA THR A 197 -1.95 -23.90 -12.48
C THR A 197 -2.60 -25.23 -12.85
N GLU A 198 -3.87 -25.45 -12.50
CA GLU A 198 -4.59 -26.67 -12.91
C GLU A 198 -4.82 -26.73 -14.42
N ASP A 199 -5.18 -25.60 -15.03
CA ASP A 199 -5.41 -25.52 -16.47
C ASP A 199 -4.12 -25.70 -17.29
N THR A 200 -2.98 -25.20 -16.79
CA THR A 200 -1.67 -25.45 -17.43
C THR A 200 -1.19 -26.89 -17.26
N CYS A 201 -1.49 -27.54 -16.14
CA CYS A 201 -1.21 -28.98 -15.99
C CYS A 201 -2.02 -29.82 -16.98
N LYS A 202 -3.33 -29.57 -17.11
CA LYS A 202 -4.19 -30.30 -18.06
C LYS A 202 -3.76 -30.10 -19.53
N LEU A 203 -3.44 -28.86 -19.90
CA LEU A 203 -2.96 -28.53 -21.25
C LEU A 203 -1.63 -29.21 -21.62
N ASN A 204 -0.76 -29.48 -20.63
CA ASN A 204 0.48 -30.20 -20.86
C ASN A 204 0.24 -31.71 -20.95
N GLU A 205 -0.67 -32.25 -20.15
CA GLU A 205 -1.03 -33.68 -20.17
C GLU A 205 -1.66 -34.08 -21.51
N ASP A 206 -2.59 -33.28 -22.05
CA ASP A 206 -3.19 -33.50 -23.38
C ASP A 206 -2.15 -33.43 -24.52
N ARG A 207 -1.13 -32.58 -24.37
CA ARG A 207 -0.02 -32.43 -25.34
C ARG A 207 0.96 -33.60 -25.30
N PHE A 208 1.10 -34.27 -24.16
CA PHE A 208 1.92 -35.47 -24.02
C PHE A 208 1.19 -36.70 -24.58
N SER A 209 -0.12 -36.85 -24.33
CA SER A 209 -0.91 -37.96 -24.88
C SER A 209 -1.02 -37.92 -26.41
N THR A 210 -1.13 -36.74 -27.03
CA THR A 210 -1.17 -36.61 -28.50
C THR A 210 0.16 -36.91 -29.20
N LYS A 211 1.30 -36.78 -28.50
CA LYS A 211 2.61 -37.17 -29.06
C LYS A 211 2.84 -38.68 -28.98
N GLN A 212 2.27 -39.36 -27.99
CA GLN A 212 2.48 -40.79 -27.78
C GLN A 212 1.64 -41.67 -28.73
N GLN A 213 0.56 -41.13 -29.31
CA GLN A 213 -0.23 -41.78 -30.37
C GLN A 213 0.35 -41.61 -31.79
N ARG A 214 1.49 -40.91 -31.96
CA ARG A 214 2.10 -40.64 -33.27
C ARG A 214 3.38 -41.42 -33.57
N ASN A 215 3.76 -42.36 -32.69
CA ASN A 215 4.87 -43.29 -32.91
C ASN A 215 4.35 -44.72 -33.09
#